data_AF-A0A1Q6MD40-F1
#
_entry.id   AF-A0A1Q6MD40-F1
#
_cell.length_a   1.000
_cell.length_b   1.000
_cell.length_c   1.000
_cell.angle_alpha   90.00
_cell.angle_beta   90.00
_cell.angle_gamma   90.00
#
_symmetry.space_group_name_H-M   'P 1'
#
loop_
_entity.id
_entity.type
_entity.pdbx_description
1 polymer ?
#
loop_
_entity_poly.entity_id
_entity_poly.type
_entity_poly.pdbx_seq_one_letter_code
_entity_poly.pdbx_strand_id
1 'polypeptide(L)'
;MKNYLKTNNISVILGYLIAMVLGSFLGILIICNIAATKYGITLSEATNLLTLKDLNGLEPSMIKAYYFMQSWNNLLSYVLIFGIVVFFGRGFIVEDFINLKSKNKLNLLYSIGFVILGFGLLYGSSVLFSWLSSLVSNVTSSENQNSFVGMITNGYGPIVFISVVFLAPISEELVYRKSIFKFFKEKKLWYIPTLISGLVFALPHMLTTQESFLVWVIFFFSYFSSGVILALVYHFSDDNVIVSTICHMLNNLLAFLLIVL
;
A
#
# COMPACT_ATOMS: atom_id res chain seq x y z
N MET A 1 -25.41 14.02 -9.29
CA MET A 1 -24.05 14.25 -8.75
C MET A 1 -23.52 15.56 -9.34
N LYS A 2 -22.93 16.47 -8.55
CA LYS A 2 -22.44 17.76 -9.08
C LYS A 2 -21.30 17.52 -10.10
N ASN A 3 -21.15 18.36 -11.13
CA ASN A 3 -20.17 18.16 -12.22
C ASN A 3 -18.72 18.00 -11.72
N TYR A 4 -18.33 18.71 -10.66
CA TYR A 4 -16.99 18.58 -10.07
C TYR A 4 -16.78 17.29 -9.29
N LEU A 5 -17.79 16.44 -9.12
CA LEU A 5 -17.66 15.11 -8.50
C LEU A 5 -17.70 13.99 -9.53
N LYS A 6 -17.70 14.31 -10.83
CA LYS A 6 -17.65 13.29 -11.88
C LYS A 6 -16.36 12.47 -11.75
N THR A 7 -16.51 11.16 -11.72
CA THR A 7 -15.40 10.20 -11.63
C THR A 7 -15.16 9.51 -12.97
N ASN A 8 -13.94 8.99 -13.14
CA ASN A 8 -13.58 8.19 -14.30
C ASN A 8 -12.61 7.08 -13.86
N ASN A 9 -13.09 5.82 -13.87
CA ASN A 9 -12.30 4.65 -13.48
C ASN A 9 -10.98 4.55 -14.26
N ILE A 10 -11.03 4.80 -15.56
CA ILE A 10 -9.84 4.73 -16.44
C ILE A 10 -8.84 5.81 -16.05
N SER A 11 -9.29 7.03 -15.78
CA SER A 11 -8.40 8.11 -15.32
C SER A 11 -7.79 7.83 -13.95
N VAL A 12 -8.53 7.21 -13.02
CA VAL A 12 -7.98 6.78 -11.72
C VAL A 12 -6.90 5.72 -11.93
N ILE A 13 -7.16 4.68 -12.73
CA ILE A 13 -6.22 3.59 -12.98
C ILE A 13 -4.97 4.08 -13.72
N LEU A 14 -5.13 4.80 -14.84
CA LEU A 14 -4.01 5.34 -15.60
C LEU A 14 -3.23 6.38 -14.77
N GLY A 15 -3.94 7.24 -14.04
CA GLY A 15 -3.34 8.23 -13.15
C GLY A 15 -2.47 7.58 -12.08
N TYR A 16 -2.94 6.49 -11.46
CA TYR A 16 -2.17 5.69 -10.51
C TYR A 16 -0.90 5.12 -11.13
N LEU A 17 -1.00 4.46 -12.28
CA LEU A 17 0.16 3.86 -12.96
C LEU A 17 1.18 4.92 -13.38
N ILE A 18 0.73 6.05 -13.93
CA ILE A 18 1.61 7.17 -14.30
C ILE A 18 2.27 7.75 -13.04
N ALA A 19 1.51 7.95 -11.96
CA ALA A 19 2.04 8.49 -10.71
C ALA A 19 3.10 7.58 -10.08
N MET A 20 2.94 6.25 -10.16
CA MET A 20 3.97 5.30 -9.71
C MET A 20 5.29 5.48 -10.47
N VAL A 21 5.24 5.62 -11.80
CA VAL A 21 6.44 5.81 -12.63
C VAL A 21 7.07 7.18 -12.38
N LEU A 22 6.25 8.23 -12.32
CA LEU A 22 6.71 9.59 -12.06
C LEU A 22 7.31 9.74 -10.67
N GLY A 23 6.73 9.09 -9.65
CA GLY A 23 7.26 9.11 -8.28
C GLY A 23 8.68 8.56 -8.22
N SER A 24 8.94 7.42 -8.87
CA SER A 24 10.27 6.83 -8.96
C SER A 24 11.27 7.75 -9.67
N PHE A 25 10.87 8.35 -10.80
CA PHE A 25 11.74 9.25 -11.56
C PHE A 25 12.06 10.56 -10.81
N LEU A 26 11.04 11.19 -10.21
CA LEU A 26 11.21 12.41 -9.40
C LEU A 26 12.01 12.12 -8.13
N GLY A 27 11.89 10.92 -7.56
CA GLY A 27 12.72 10.48 -6.45
C GLY A 27 14.21 10.50 -6.81
N ILE A 28 14.58 9.92 -7.96
CA ILE A 28 15.95 9.96 -8.46
C ILE A 28 16.41 11.40 -8.73
N LEU A 29 15.59 12.21 -9.42
CA LEU A 29 15.98 13.57 -9.78
C LEU A 29 16.10 14.52 -8.59
N ILE A 30 15.21 14.42 -7.60
CA ILE A 30 15.10 15.40 -6.53
C ILE A 30 15.78 14.86 -5.26
N ILE A 31 15.35 13.70 -4.79
CA ILE A 31 15.74 13.19 -3.47
C ILE A 31 17.19 12.72 -3.46
N CYS A 32 17.67 12.05 -4.52
CA CYS A 32 19.09 11.65 -4.60
C CYS A 32 20.02 12.87 -4.67
N ASN A 33 19.63 13.95 -5.36
CA ASN A 33 20.43 15.18 -5.41
C ASN A 33 20.48 15.89 -4.04
N ILE A 34 19.36 15.92 -3.32
CA ILE A 34 19.32 16.45 -1.95
C ILE A 34 20.19 15.59 -1.02
N ALA A 35 20.10 14.26 -1.13
CA ALA A 35 20.90 13.35 -0.32
C ALA A 35 22.40 13.48 -0.62
N ALA A 36 22.78 13.58 -1.90
CA ALA A 36 24.15 13.83 -2.33
C ALA A 36 24.74 15.07 -1.65
N THR A 37 24.00 16.18 -1.70
CA THR A 37 24.41 17.44 -1.06
C THR A 37 24.45 17.32 0.47
N LYS A 38 23.43 16.70 1.09
CA LYS A 38 23.27 16.64 2.54
C LYS A 38 24.28 15.71 3.22
N TYR A 39 24.64 14.61 2.57
CA TYR A 39 25.51 13.56 3.13
C TYR A 39 26.91 13.55 2.52
N GLY A 40 27.22 14.47 1.60
CA GLY A 40 28.54 14.60 1.00
C GLY A 40 28.92 13.42 0.10
N ILE A 41 27.93 12.80 -0.55
CA ILE A 41 28.12 11.70 -1.51
C ILE A 41 27.84 12.19 -2.94
N THR A 42 28.38 11.51 -3.94
CA THR A 42 28.07 11.79 -5.34
C THR A 42 26.64 11.36 -5.69
N LEU A 43 26.08 11.94 -6.75
CA LEU A 43 24.77 11.51 -7.28
C LEU A 43 24.77 10.02 -7.67
N SER A 44 25.88 9.53 -8.23
CA SER A 44 26.03 8.12 -8.60
C SER A 44 26.01 7.20 -7.38
N GLU A 45 26.69 7.58 -6.29
CA GLU A 45 26.64 6.83 -5.03
C GLU A 45 25.23 6.85 -4.45
N ALA A 46 24.55 8.00 -4.45
CA ALA A 46 23.17 8.11 -3.99
C ALA A 46 22.21 7.19 -4.77
N THR A 47 22.31 7.15 -6.10
CA THR A 47 21.50 6.24 -6.92
C THR A 47 21.84 4.78 -6.70
N ASN A 48 23.13 4.44 -6.51
CA ASN A 48 23.54 3.06 -6.23
C ASN A 48 23.05 2.59 -4.87
N LEU A 49 23.10 3.45 -3.85
CA LEU A 49 22.59 3.14 -2.50
C LEU A 49 21.13 2.70 -2.53
N LEU A 50 20.27 3.33 -3.33
CA LEU A 50 18.85 2.94 -3.45
C LEU A 50 18.62 1.52 -3.98
N THR A 51 19.63 0.93 -4.64
CA THR A 51 19.54 -0.43 -5.20
C THR A 51 20.12 -1.49 -4.26
N LEU A 52 20.74 -1.08 -3.14
CA LEU A 52 21.32 -2.01 -2.18
C LEU A 52 20.24 -2.70 -1.34
N LYS A 53 20.45 -4.00 -1.14
CA LYS A 53 19.66 -4.84 -0.23
C LYS A 53 20.27 -4.94 1.15
N ASP A 54 21.58 -5.06 1.18
CA ASP A 54 22.35 -5.20 2.41
C ASP A 54 23.10 -3.90 2.66
N LEU A 55 22.88 -3.35 3.85
CA LEU A 55 23.52 -2.13 4.33
C LEU A 55 24.71 -2.45 5.26
N ASN A 56 24.96 -3.73 5.53
CA ASN A 56 26.08 -4.18 6.36
C ASN A 56 27.42 -3.72 5.77
N GLY A 57 28.27 -3.15 6.63
CA GLY A 57 29.58 -2.65 6.22
C GLY A 57 29.58 -1.28 5.56
N LEU A 58 28.42 -0.64 5.39
CA LEU A 58 28.37 0.76 4.96
C LEU A 58 28.70 1.71 6.12
N GLU A 59 29.37 2.81 5.78
CA GLU A 59 29.59 3.93 6.70
C GLU A 59 28.26 4.46 7.26
N PRO A 60 28.21 4.89 8.53
CA PRO A 60 26.98 5.40 9.15
C PRO A 60 26.33 6.57 8.40
N SER A 61 27.12 7.40 7.71
CA SER A 61 26.60 8.50 6.86
C SER A 61 25.82 7.97 5.65
N MET A 62 26.30 6.88 5.03
CA MET A 62 25.64 6.23 3.89
C MET A 62 24.35 5.52 4.30
N ILE A 63 24.33 4.88 5.48
CA ILE A 63 23.10 4.30 6.05
C ILE A 63 22.05 5.38 6.30
N LYS A 64 22.45 6.53 6.87
CA LYS A 64 21.56 7.68 7.07
C LYS A 64 21.06 8.25 5.73
N ALA A 65 21.93 8.31 4.72
CA ALA A 65 21.55 8.75 3.37
C ALA A 65 20.54 7.78 2.73
N TYR A 66 20.75 6.47 2.86
CA TYR A 66 19.83 5.44 2.38
C TYR A 66 18.42 5.62 2.97
N TYR A 67 18.28 5.64 4.30
CA TYR A 67 16.97 5.77 4.93
C TYR A 67 16.33 7.14 4.73
N PHE A 68 17.13 8.21 4.59
CA PHE A 68 16.63 9.50 4.13
C PHE A 68 15.97 9.36 2.75
N MET A 69 16.69 8.82 1.77
CA MET A 69 16.16 8.72 0.41
C MET A 69 14.94 7.81 0.34
N GLN A 70 14.97 6.64 0.98
CA GLN A 70 13.83 5.71 1.02
C GLN A 70 12.58 6.38 1.59
N SER A 71 12.72 7.09 2.72
CA SER A 71 11.58 7.73 3.38
C SER A 71 10.98 8.86 2.56
N TRP A 72 11.82 9.74 2.01
CA TRP A 72 11.34 10.87 1.22
C TRP A 72 10.83 10.45 -0.16
N ASN A 73 11.42 9.44 -0.79
CA ASN A 73 10.89 8.84 -2.02
C ASN A 73 9.53 8.20 -1.78
N ASN A 74 9.37 7.48 -0.67
CA ASN A 74 8.10 6.88 -0.28
C ASN A 74 7.01 7.94 -0.11
N LEU A 75 7.30 9.01 0.64
CA LEU A 75 6.36 10.12 0.83
C LEU A 75 6.01 10.83 -0.48
N LEU A 76 7.03 11.19 -1.27
CA LEU A 76 6.83 11.87 -2.55
C LEU A 76 5.94 11.04 -3.48
N SER A 77 6.22 9.75 -3.60
CA SER A 77 5.45 8.83 -4.44
C SER A 77 4.01 8.74 -3.98
N TYR A 78 3.76 8.53 -2.69
CA TYR A 78 2.40 8.43 -2.17
C TYR A 78 1.64 9.75 -2.18
N VAL A 79 2.29 10.90 -2.01
CA VAL A 79 1.63 12.22 -2.18
C VAL A 79 1.19 12.43 -3.62
N LEU A 80 2.03 12.09 -4.60
CA LEU A 80 1.68 12.19 -6.03
C LEU A 80 0.55 11.25 -6.40
N ILE A 81 0.67 9.98 -6.00
CA ILE A 81 -0.36 8.96 -6.19
C ILE A 81 -1.68 9.41 -5.57
N PHE A 82 -1.66 9.79 -4.29
CA PHE A 82 -2.84 10.25 -3.55
C PHE A 82 -3.48 11.45 -4.23
N GLY A 83 -2.69 12.47 -4.58
CA GLY A 83 -3.18 13.67 -5.24
C GLY A 83 -3.92 13.35 -6.54
N ILE A 84 -3.33 12.51 -7.40
CA ILE A 84 -3.92 12.13 -8.69
C ILE A 84 -5.14 11.23 -8.51
N VAL A 85 -5.03 10.18 -7.69
CA VAL A 85 -6.12 9.22 -7.46
C VAL A 85 -7.31 9.89 -6.80
N VAL A 86 -7.10 10.71 -5.77
CA VAL A 86 -8.19 11.44 -5.11
C VAL A 86 -8.75 12.49 -6.05
N PHE A 87 -7.93 13.18 -6.86
CA PHE A 87 -8.47 14.09 -7.86
C PHE A 87 -9.46 13.36 -8.77
N PHE A 88 -9.09 12.26 -9.43
CA PHE A 88 -10.04 11.57 -10.32
C PHE A 88 -11.12 10.74 -9.61
N GLY A 89 -10.89 10.33 -8.36
CA GLY A 89 -11.72 9.42 -7.58
C GLY A 89 -12.60 10.06 -6.50
N ARG A 90 -12.46 11.36 -6.22
CA ARG A 90 -13.17 12.07 -5.12
C ARG A 90 -14.69 11.86 -5.08
N GLY A 91 -15.34 11.73 -6.24
CA GLY A 91 -16.77 11.49 -6.31
C GLY A 91 -17.17 10.16 -5.67
N PHE A 92 -16.32 9.13 -5.78
CA PHE A 92 -16.56 7.85 -5.12
C PHE A 92 -16.49 7.94 -3.61
N ILE A 93 -15.52 8.70 -3.08
CA ILE A 93 -15.39 8.93 -1.65
C ILE A 93 -16.65 9.61 -1.11
N VAL A 94 -17.10 10.68 -1.80
CA VAL A 94 -18.30 11.42 -1.39
C VAL A 94 -19.55 10.54 -1.45
N GLU A 95 -19.72 9.79 -2.54
CA GLU A 95 -20.84 8.86 -2.72
C GLU A 95 -20.88 7.80 -1.61
N ASP A 96 -19.75 7.11 -1.38
CA ASP A 96 -19.68 6.04 -0.39
C ASP A 96 -19.80 6.57 1.05
N PHE A 97 -19.36 7.80 1.32
CA PHE A 97 -19.55 8.46 2.61
C PHE A 97 -21.02 8.77 2.88
N ILE A 98 -21.72 9.32 1.88
CA ILE A 98 -23.16 9.57 1.97
C ILE A 98 -23.91 8.25 2.17
N ASN A 99 -23.57 7.22 1.38
CA ASN A 99 -24.18 5.91 1.49
C ASN A 99 -23.97 5.32 2.89
N LEU A 100 -22.74 5.37 3.42
CA LEU A 100 -22.42 4.88 4.76
C LEU A 100 -23.20 5.63 5.85
N LYS A 101 -23.29 6.97 5.77
CA LYS A 101 -24.04 7.79 6.73
C LYS A 101 -25.56 7.55 6.68
N SER A 102 -26.07 7.17 5.50
CA SER A 102 -27.49 6.87 5.29
C SER A 102 -27.89 5.45 5.69
N LYS A 103 -26.92 4.56 6.00
CA LYS A 103 -27.22 3.19 6.44
C LYS A 103 -28.01 3.20 7.75
N ASN A 104 -29.01 2.33 7.86
CA ASN A 104 -29.65 2.05 9.14
C ASN A 104 -28.62 1.44 10.12
N LYS A 105 -28.95 1.45 11.42
CA LYS A 105 -28.05 0.98 12.49
C LYS A 105 -27.57 -0.46 12.25
N LEU A 106 -28.44 -1.35 11.78
CA LEU A 106 -28.10 -2.75 11.54
C LEU A 106 -27.08 -2.91 10.41
N ASN A 107 -27.28 -2.24 9.29
CA ASN A 107 -26.37 -2.27 8.13
C ASN A 107 -25.03 -1.60 8.42
N LEU A 108 -25.03 -0.58 9.29
CA LEU A 108 -23.79 0.02 9.81
C LEU A 108 -23.02 -0.98 10.69
N LEU A 109 -23.72 -1.69 11.59
CA LEU A 109 -23.11 -2.74 12.42
C LEU A 109 -22.55 -3.89 11.58
N TYR A 110 -23.23 -4.30 10.50
CA TYR A 110 -22.67 -5.27 9.56
C TYR A 110 -21.38 -4.75 8.90
N SER A 111 -21.36 -3.47 8.51
CA SER A 111 -20.15 -2.86 7.91
C SER A 111 -18.98 -2.85 8.90
N ILE A 112 -19.23 -2.53 10.18
CA ILE A 112 -18.23 -2.62 11.26
C ILE A 112 -17.78 -4.06 11.48
N GLY A 113 -18.72 -5.02 11.46
CA GLY A 113 -18.42 -6.45 11.57
C GLY A 113 -17.46 -6.92 10.47
N PHE A 114 -17.65 -6.47 9.22
CA PHE A 114 -16.73 -6.77 8.13
C PHE A 114 -15.36 -6.13 8.30
N VAL A 115 -15.26 -4.92 8.87
CA VAL A 115 -13.97 -4.29 9.22
C VAL A 115 -13.23 -5.14 10.25
N ILE A 116 -13.90 -5.54 11.33
CA ILE A 116 -13.28 -6.34 12.40
C ILE A 116 -12.83 -7.71 11.88
N LEU A 117 -13.71 -8.40 11.13
CA LEU A 117 -13.39 -9.69 10.54
C LEU A 117 -12.24 -9.58 9.54
N GLY A 118 -12.30 -8.59 8.64
CA GLY A 118 -11.23 -8.34 7.66
C GLY A 118 -9.90 -8.03 8.33
N PHE A 119 -9.89 -7.18 9.35
CA PHE A 119 -8.70 -6.87 10.14
C PHE A 119 -8.10 -8.11 10.80
N GLY A 120 -8.92 -8.94 11.43
CA GLY A 120 -8.47 -10.21 12.01
C GLY A 120 -7.91 -11.19 10.98
N LEU A 121 -8.54 -11.28 9.79
CA LEU A 121 -8.07 -12.12 8.70
C LEU A 121 -6.75 -11.60 8.09
N LEU A 122 -6.58 -10.29 7.97
CA LEU A 122 -5.34 -9.68 7.48
C LEU A 122 -4.18 -9.99 8.43
N TYR A 123 -4.38 -9.76 9.73
CA TYR A 123 -3.37 -10.09 10.74
C TYR A 123 -3.06 -11.58 10.78
N GLY A 124 -4.09 -12.43 10.78
CA GLY A 124 -3.94 -13.89 10.75
C GLY A 124 -3.20 -14.38 9.50
N SER A 125 -3.48 -13.79 8.34
CA SER A 125 -2.76 -14.06 7.09
C SER A 125 -1.28 -13.68 7.22
N SER A 126 -0.98 -12.49 7.73
CA SER A 126 0.41 -12.05 7.95
C SER A 126 1.18 -13.03 8.85
N VAL A 127 0.57 -13.48 9.95
CA VAL A 127 1.17 -14.47 10.86
C VAL A 127 1.38 -15.81 10.16
N LEU A 128 0.37 -16.29 9.43
CA LEU A 128 0.44 -17.55 8.68
C LEU A 128 1.59 -17.55 7.67
N PHE A 129 1.70 -16.53 6.83
CA PHE A 129 2.73 -16.48 5.79
C PHE A 129 4.14 -16.23 6.36
N SER A 130 4.24 -15.49 7.46
CA SER A 130 5.51 -15.37 8.20
C SER A 130 5.97 -16.72 8.76
N TRP A 131 5.05 -17.49 9.36
CA TRP A 131 5.32 -18.85 9.81
C TRP A 131 5.68 -19.79 8.65
N LEU A 132 4.94 -19.79 7.54
CA LEU A 132 5.28 -20.61 6.36
C LEU A 132 6.67 -20.28 5.82
N SER A 133 7.06 -19.01 5.77
CA SER A 133 8.39 -18.62 5.32
C SER A 133 9.50 -19.11 6.27
N SER A 134 9.23 -19.12 7.59
CA SER A 134 10.16 -19.62 8.61
C SER A 134 10.47 -21.12 8.49
N LEU A 135 9.59 -21.91 7.85
CA LEU A 135 9.80 -23.34 7.62
C LEU A 135 10.83 -23.60 6.51
N VAL A 136 11.09 -22.62 5.65
CA VAL A 136 11.90 -22.78 4.44
C VAL A 136 13.08 -21.82 4.36
N SER A 137 13.10 -20.76 5.18
CA SER A 137 14.17 -19.76 5.21
C SER A 137 14.19 -18.98 6.54
N ASN A 138 15.25 -18.21 6.77
CA ASN A 138 15.33 -17.26 7.89
C ASN A 138 14.62 -15.91 7.59
N VAL A 139 14.06 -15.74 6.39
CA VAL A 139 13.38 -14.50 5.98
C VAL A 139 11.90 -14.64 6.33
N THR A 140 11.46 -13.98 7.39
CA THR A 140 10.08 -14.11 7.93
C THR A 140 9.20 -12.88 7.65
N SER A 141 9.77 -11.85 7.03
CA SER A 141 9.13 -10.58 6.71
C SER A 141 9.44 -10.18 5.26
N SER A 142 8.49 -9.52 4.62
CA SER A 142 8.67 -9.04 3.26
C SER A 142 9.67 -7.87 3.20
N GLU A 143 10.26 -7.66 2.03
CA GLU A 143 11.20 -6.56 1.79
C GLU A 143 10.57 -5.19 2.09
N ASN A 144 9.29 -4.99 1.73
CA ASN A 144 8.56 -3.76 2.08
C ASN A 144 8.44 -3.58 3.59
N GLN A 145 8.10 -4.63 4.34
CA GLN A 145 8.00 -4.54 5.80
C GLN A 145 9.36 -4.18 6.42
N ASN A 146 10.43 -4.81 5.96
CA ASN A 146 11.79 -4.53 6.44
C ASN A 146 12.24 -3.11 6.11
N SER A 147 11.87 -2.59 4.93
CA SER A 147 12.11 -1.20 4.55
C SER A 147 11.41 -0.23 5.53
N PHE A 148 10.14 -0.48 5.87
CA PHE A 148 9.41 0.34 6.85
C PHE A 148 10.05 0.28 8.25
N VAL A 149 10.44 -0.91 8.71
CA VAL A 149 11.17 -1.07 9.99
C VAL A 149 12.46 -0.24 9.98
N GLY A 150 13.26 -0.34 8.92
CA GLY A 150 14.49 0.42 8.78
C GLY A 150 14.26 1.94 8.78
N MET A 151 13.26 2.44 8.05
CA MET A 151 12.92 3.87 8.02
C MET A 151 12.45 4.37 9.41
N ILE A 152 11.58 3.63 10.09
CA ILE A 152 11.08 3.99 11.42
C ILE A 152 12.21 4.05 12.45
N THR A 153 13.04 3.00 12.51
CA THR A 153 14.17 2.90 13.45
C THR A 153 15.25 3.95 13.21
N ASN A 154 15.31 4.53 12.00
CA ASN A 154 16.23 5.61 11.63
C ASN A 154 15.60 7.01 11.70
N GLY A 155 14.50 7.17 12.43
CA GLY A 155 13.93 8.48 12.77
C GLY A 155 12.90 9.03 11.78
N TYR A 156 12.46 8.24 10.79
CA TYR A 156 11.46 8.63 9.81
C TYR A 156 10.05 8.08 10.10
N GLY A 157 9.80 7.68 11.35
CA GLY A 157 8.51 7.18 11.81
C GLY A 157 7.29 8.03 11.41
N PRO A 158 7.31 9.37 11.59
CA PRO A 158 6.20 10.24 11.17
C PRO A 158 5.93 10.21 9.66
N ILE A 159 6.98 10.07 8.83
CA ILE A 159 6.84 9.96 7.38
C ILE A 159 6.15 8.65 7.02
N VAL A 160 6.64 7.53 7.58
CA VAL A 160 6.06 6.20 7.35
C VAL A 160 4.62 6.16 7.83
N PHE A 161 4.30 6.76 8.97
CA PHE A 161 2.94 6.85 9.49
C PHE A 161 1.99 7.51 8.50
N ILE A 162 2.33 8.71 8.00
CA ILE A 162 1.47 9.44 7.05
C ILE A 162 1.31 8.64 5.75
N SER A 163 2.42 8.17 5.17
CA SER A 163 2.41 7.48 3.89
C SER A 163 1.67 6.14 3.96
N VAL A 164 2.04 5.27 4.90
CA VAL A 164 1.62 3.86 4.93
C VAL A 164 0.28 3.67 5.64
N VAL A 165 -0.03 4.46 6.66
CA VAL A 165 -1.29 4.32 7.41
C VAL A 165 -2.44 5.06 6.71
N PHE A 166 -2.17 6.14 5.96
CA PHE A 166 -3.22 6.95 5.33
C PHE A 166 -3.14 6.99 3.81
N LEU A 167 -2.06 7.54 3.25
CA LEU A 167 -2.03 7.86 1.81
C LEU A 167 -2.11 6.60 0.95
N ALA A 168 -1.38 5.55 1.33
CA ALA A 168 -1.35 4.28 0.64
C ALA A 168 -2.73 3.58 0.65
N PRO A 169 -3.35 3.25 1.81
CA PRO A 169 -4.68 2.64 1.85
C PRO A 169 -5.75 3.39 1.05
N ILE A 170 -5.83 4.72 1.20
CA ILE A 170 -6.85 5.52 0.50
C ILE A 170 -6.67 5.41 -1.02
N SER A 171 -5.43 5.53 -1.49
CA SER A 171 -5.13 5.47 -2.93
C SER A 171 -5.37 4.07 -3.50
N GLU A 172 -4.87 3.06 -2.82
CA GLU A 172 -4.94 1.66 -3.24
C GLU A 172 -6.38 1.15 -3.26
N GLU A 173 -7.20 1.46 -2.27
CA GLU A 173 -8.61 1.04 -2.26
C GLU A 173 -9.43 1.71 -3.37
N LEU A 174 -9.18 3.00 -3.66
CA LEU A 174 -9.85 3.68 -4.77
C LEU A 174 -9.49 3.09 -6.14
N VAL A 175 -8.25 2.64 -6.31
CA VAL A 175 -7.76 2.02 -7.55
C VAL A 175 -8.26 0.58 -7.64
N TYR A 176 -7.90 -0.26 -6.69
CA TYR A 176 -8.13 -1.70 -6.79
C TYR A 176 -9.61 -2.06 -6.61
N ARG A 177 -10.32 -1.42 -5.68
CA ARG A 177 -11.71 -1.80 -5.34
C ARG A 177 -12.67 -0.93 -6.13
N LYS A 178 -12.57 0.38 -6.01
CA LYS A 178 -13.58 1.24 -6.63
C LYS A 178 -13.45 1.36 -8.14
N SER A 179 -12.24 1.23 -8.68
CA SER A 179 -12.00 1.34 -10.13
C SER A 179 -11.87 -0.02 -10.81
N ILE A 180 -10.91 -0.87 -10.40
CA ILE A 180 -10.61 -2.15 -11.06
C ILE A 180 -11.70 -3.20 -10.75
N PHE A 181 -11.97 -3.49 -9.48
CA PHE A 181 -13.00 -4.48 -9.12
C PHE A 181 -14.36 -4.11 -9.74
N LYS A 182 -14.77 -2.84 -9.65
CA LYS A 182 -16.02 -2.36 -10.24
C LYS A 182 -16.05 -2.48 -11.76
N PHE A 183 -14.93 -2.31 -12.45
CA PHE A 183 -14.84 -2.46 -13.90
C PHE A 183 -15.16 -3.90 -14.36
N PHE A 184 -14.67 -4.90 -13.61
CA PHE A 184 -14.89 -6.32 -13.91
C PHE A 184 -16.15 -6.90 -13.24
N LYS A 185 -16.87 -6.11 -12.43
CA LYS A 185 -18.07 -6.59 -11.73
C LYS A 185 -19.26 -6.69 -12.68
N GLU A 186 -19.39 -7.83 -13.35
CA GLU A 186 -20.68 -8.25 -13.88
C GLU A 186 -21.55 -8.83 -12.75
N LYS A 187 -22.87 -8.60 -12.81
CA LYS A 187 -23.82 -8.84 -11.70
C LYS A 187 -23.87 -10.28 -11.16
N LYS A 188 -23.22 -11.26 -11.80
CA LYS A 188 -23.33 -12.69 -11.44
C LYS A 188 -22.07 -13.35 -10.88
N LEU A 189 -20.87 -12.77 -11.08
CA LEU A 189 -19.60 -13.45 -10.76
C LEU A 189 -18.70 -12.57 -9.88
N TRP A 190 -19.09 -12.27 -8.65
CA TRP A 190 -18.33 -11.41 -7.72
C TRP A 190 -16.95 -11.97 -7.34
N TYR A 191 -16.73 -13.28 -7.47
CA TYR A 191 -15.46 -13.92 -7.16
C TYR A 191 -14.37 -13.60 -8.20
N ILE A 192 -14.71 -13.43 -9.48
CA ILE A 192 -13.73 -13.05 -10.53
C ILE A 192 -13.08 -11.68 -10.24
N PRO A 193 -13.82 -10.58 -10.06
CA PRO A 193 -13.22 -9.28 -9.72
C PRO A 193 -12.51 -9.31 -8.36
N THR A 194 -12.91 -10.19 -7.44
CA THR A 194 -12.19 -10.41 -6.16
C THR A 194 -10.79 -10.96 -6.42
N LEU A 195 -10.67 -12.04 -7.21
CA LEU A 195 -9.37 -12.65 -7.53
C LEU A 195 -8.51 -11.71 -8.39
N ILE A 196 -9.10 -11.01 -9.36
CA ILE A 196 -8.38 -10.00 -10.15
C ILE A 196 -7.87 -8.89 -9.24
N SER A 197 -8.71 -8.36 -8.34
CA SER A 197 -8.30 -7.32 -7.39
C SER A 197 -7.17 -7.79 -6.47
N GLY A 198 -7.20 -9.04 -6.02
CA GLY A 198 -6.12 -9.62 -5.23
C GLY A 198 -4.81 -9.74 -6.02
N LEU A 199 -4.90 -10.18 -7.28
CA LEU A 199 -3.75 -10.33 -8.17
C LEU A 199 -3.08 -8.97 -8.44
N VAL A 200 -3.84 -7.97 -8.88
CA VAL A 200 -3.29 -6.64 -9.19
C VAL A 200 -2.76 -5.92 -7.95
N PHE A 201 -3.29 -6.24 -6.77
CA PHE A 201 -2.77 -5.74 -5.49
C PHE A 201 -1.41 -6.35 -5.16
N ALA A 202 -1.22 -7.66 -5.39
CA ALA A 202 0.03 -8.35 -5.11
C ALA A 202 1.17 -7.96 -6.04
N LEU A 203 0.89 -7.72 -7.33
CA LEU A 203 1.94 -7.52 -8.35
C LEU A 203 2.95 -6.41 -7.99
N PRO A 204 2.56 -5.17 -7.65
CA PRO A 204 3.52 -4.10 -7.33
C PRO A 204 4.45 -4.44 -6.16
N HIS A 205 3.95 -5.19 -5.18
CA HIS A 205 4.71 -5.58 -3.99
C HIS A 205 5.80 -6.61 -4.32
N MET A 206 5.62 -7.37 -5.40
CA MET A 206 6.55 -8.43 -5.79
C MET A 206 7.56 -8.00 -6.86
N LEU A 207 7.37 -6.85 -7.52
CA LEU A 207 8.25 -6.37 -8.59
C LEU A 207 9.71 -6.18 -8.14
N THR A 208 9.90 -5.74 -6.90
CA THR A 208 11.23 -5.48 -6.34
C THR A 208 11.68 -6.57 -5.38
N THR A 209 10.81 -7.53 -5.03
CA THR A 209 11.14 -8.63 -4.11
C THR A 209 12.13 -9.57 -4.77
N GLN A 210 13.33 -9.68 -4.21
CA GLN A 210 14.40 -10.50 -4.76
C GLN A 210 14.88 -11.56 -3.77
N GLU A 211 14.00 -12.52 -3.50
CA GLU A 211 14.20 -13.67 -2.61
C GLU A 211 14.29 -14.98 -3.40
N SER A 212 14.60 -16.09 -2.71
CA SER A 212 14.48 -17.43 -3.32
C SER A 212 13.07 -17.64 -3.87
N PHE A 213 12.93 -18.40 -4.96
CA PHE A 213 11.63 -18.60 -5.63
C PHE A 213 10.52 -19.04 -4.65
N LEU A 214 10.84 -19.95 -3.73
CA LEU A 214 9.86 -20.45 -2.76
C LEU A 214 9.40 -19.35 -1.78
N VAL A 215 10.33 -18.56 -1.24
CA VAL A 215 10.02 -17.42 -0.35
C VAL A 215 9.25 -16.33 -1.11
N TRP A 216 9.64 -16.06 -2.35
CA TRP A 216 8.94 -15.13 -3.24
C TRP A 216 7.48 -15.56 -3.44
N VAL A 217 7.22 -16.85 -3.70
CA VAL A 217 5.86 -17.38 -3.86
C VAL A 217 5.06 -17.25 -2.56
N ILE A 218 5.67 -17.53 -1.40
CA ILE A 218 5.02 -17.36 -0.09
C ILE A 218 4.59 -15.89 0.12
N PHE A 219 5.47 -14.94 -0.15
CA PHE A 219 5.13 -13.51 -0.02
C PHE A 219 4.14 -13.04 -1.08
N PHE A 220 4.19 -13.57 -2.31
CA PHE A 220 3.16 -13.31 -3.32
C PHE A 220 1.77 -13.70 -2.78
N PHE A 221 1.64 -14.90 -2.20
CA PHE A 221 0.37 -15.34 -1.62
C PHE A 221 -0.04 -14.57 -0.37
N SER A 222 0.92 -14.03 0.40
CA SER A 222 0.65 -13.10 1.50
C SER A 222 -0.02 -11.81 1.01
N TYR A 223 0.54 -11.17 -0.03
CA TYR A 223 -0.07 -9.97 -0.59
C TYR A 223 -1.36 -10.28 -1.36
N PHE A 224 -1.41 -11.38 -2.10
CA PHE A 224 -2.60 -11.80 -2.84
C PHE A 224 -3.77 -12.04 -1.89
N SER A 225 -3.55 -12.79 -0.81
CA SER A 225 -4.58 -13.04 0.20
C SER A 225 -5.05 -11.75 0.87
N SER A 226 -4.13 -10.81 1.19
CA SER A 226 -4.49 -9.49 1.71
C SER A 226 -5.36 -8.71 0.73
N GLY A 227 -5.00 -8.76 -0.56
CA GLY A 227 -5.77 -8.16 -1.63
C GLY A 227 -7.18 -8.75 -1.77
N VAL A 228 -7.31 -10.07 -1.66
CA VAL A 228 -8.59 -10.80 -1.66
C VAL A 228 -9.42 -10.42 -0.44
N ILE A 229 -8.86 -10.44 0.77
CA ILE A 229 -9.57 -10.10 2.01
C ILE A 229 -10.18 -8.69 1.93
N LEU A 230 -9.39 -7.70 1.51
CA LEU A 230 -9.87 -6.32 1.34
C LEU A 230 -10.96 -6.21 0.26
N ALA A 231 -10.84 -6.97 -0.83
CA ALA A 231 -11.88 -7.03 -1.86
C ALA A 231 -13.19 -7.66 -1.35
N LEU A 232 -13.12 -8.67 -0.48
CA LEU A 232 -14.28 -9.26 0.19
C LEU A 232 -14.93 -8.28 1.16
N VAL A 233 -14.13 -7.57 1.97
CA VAL A 233 -14.63 -6.50 2.87
C VAL A 233 -15.36 -5.43 2.07
N TYR A 234 -14.78 -4.99 0.95
CA TYR A 234 -15.43 -4.05 0.03
C TYR A 234 -16.75 -4.61 -0.51
N HIS A 235 -16.74 -5.83 -1.06
CA HIS A 235 -17.91 -6.41 -1.71
C HIS A 235 -19.08 -6.62 -0.74
N PHE A 236 -18.81 -7.21 0.43
CA PHE A 236 -19.86 -7.53 1.40
C PHE A 236 -20.36 -6.31 2.19
N SER A 237 -19.65 -5.17 2.13
CA SER A 237 -20.09 -3.91 2.71
C SER A 237 -20.93 -3.04 1.76
N ASP A 238 -21.56 -3.66 0.76
CA ASP A 238 -22.31 -3.03 -0.34
C ASP A 238 -21.41 -2.22 -1.28
N ASP A 239 -20.25 -2.77 -1.64
CA ASP A 239 -19.24 -2.11 -2.50
C ASP A 239 -18.82 -0.73 -1.97
N ASN A 240 -18.65 -0.61 -0.64
CA ASN A 240 -18.30 0.64 0.01
C ASN A 240 -16.78 0.72 0.26
N VAL A 241 -16.10 1.60 -0.48
CA VAL A 241 -14.64 1.74 -0.43
C VAL A 241 -14.14 2.30 0.90
N ILE A 242 -14.97 3.06 1.63
CA ILE A 242 -14.59 3.61 2.93
C ILE A 242 -14.43 2.47 3.95
N VAL A 243 -15.28 1.46 3.88
CA VAL A 243 -15.23 0.31 4.79
C VAL A 243 -13.95 -0.49 4.58
N SER A 244 -13.58 -0.80 3.33
CA SER A 244 -12.31 -1.48 3.03
C SER A 244 -11.09 -0.60 3.34
N THR A 245 -11.18 0.72 3.10
CA THR A 245 -10.14 1.68 3.46
C THR A 245 -9.88 1.69 4.95
N ILE A 246 -10.92 1.77 5.79
CA ILE A 246 -10.75 1.72 7.25
C ILE A 246 -10.10 0.40 7.69
N CYS A 247 -10.55 -0.73 7.14
CA CYS A 247 -9.96 -2.04 7.43
C CYS A 247 -8.45 -2.07 7.10
N HIS A 248 -8.07 -1.57 5.92
CA HIS A 248 -6.68 -1.49 5.48
C HIS A 248 -5.85 -0.54 6.36
N MET A 249 -6.38 0.66 6.66
CA MET A 249 -5.72 1.61 7.55
C MET A 249 -5.49 1.03 8.96
N LEU A 250 -6.46 0.29 9.50
CA LEU A 250 -6.30 -0.38 10.80
C LEU A 250 -5.21 -1.45 10.77
N ASN A 251 -5.14 -2.25 9.70
CA ASN A 251 -4.06 -3.23 9.52
C ASN A 251 -2.69 -2.56 9.49
N ASN A 252 -2.54 -1.49 8.71
CA ASN A 252 -1.27 -0.77 8.60
C ASN A 252 -0.93 0.00 9.87
N LEU A 253 -1.94 0.51 10.59
CA LEU A 253 -1.75 1.12 11.91
C LEU A 253 -1.23 0.10 12.92
N LEU A 254 -1.81 -1.11 12.96
CA LEU A 254 -1.32 -2.18 13.82
C LEU A 254 0.14 -2.52 13.47
N ALA A 255 0.45 -2.73 12.19
CA ALA A 255 1.81 -3.01 11.74
C ALA A 255 2.80 -1.91 12.15
N PHE A 256 2.41 -0.64 12.01
CA PHE A 256 3.21 0.49 12.47
C PHE A 256 3.42 0.49 14.00
N LEU A 257 2.34 0.29 14.77
CA LEU A 257 2.37 0.26 16.23
C LEU A 257 3.27 -0.87 16.75
N LEU A 258 3.24 -2.04 16.13
CA LEU A 258 4.11 -3.18 16.50
C LEU A 258 5.60 -2.91 16.27
N ILE A 259 5.97 -1.89 15.49
CA ILE A 259 7.37 -1.50 15.25
C ILE A 259 7.82 -0.43 16.25
N VAL A 260 6.93 0.49 16.64
CA VAL A 260 7.29 1.65 17.49
C VAL A 260 7.10 1.43 18.98
N LEU A 261 6.34 0.40 19.38
CA LEU A 261 6.14 -0.02 20.77
C LEU A 261 7.22 -1.00 21.22
#